data_AF-A0A2D9T6M2-F1
#
_entry.id   AF-A0A2D9T6M2-F1
#
_cell.length_a   1.000
_cell.length_b   1.000
_cell.length_c   1.000
_cell.angle_alpha   90.00
_cell.angle_beta   90.00
_cell.angle_gamma   90.00
#
_symmetry.space_group_name_H-M   'P 1'
#
loop_
_entity.id
_entity.type
_entity.pdbx_description
1 polymer ?
#
loop_
_entity_poly.entity_id
_entity_poly.type
_entity_poly.pdbx_seq_one_letter_code
_entity_poly.pdbx_strand_id
1 'polypeptide(L)'
;MNADHRDAWNQSIRYDALLFAAVETVKPEMPVTIDAAALCKMADRGQLQGCLVDGPLAFDNAISREAARIKGIVSEVAGDPDILLVPDVEAGNMLAKQMTFLSGAEAAATVLGARCPIILPSRSDTLRTRLLSCALAVNVAAARGRLAAS
;
A
#
# COMPACT_ATOMS: atom_id res chain seq x y z
N MET A 1 19.12 27.15 -22.03
CA MET A 1 19.50 25.81 -21.51
C MET A 1 18.53 25.47 -20.40
N ASN A 2 17.33 25.01 -20.76
CA ASN A 2 16.33 24.50 -19.82
C ASN A 2 16.20 23.01 -20.14
N ALA A 3 16.92 22.18 -19.40
CA ALA A 3 16.62 20.76 -19.36
C ALA A 3 15.59 20.54 -18.25
N ASP A 4 14.49 19.91 -18.61
CA ASP A 4 13.38 19.56 -17.73
C ASP A 4 13.87 18.75 -16.52
N HIS A 5 13.94 19.41 -15.36
CA HIS A 5 14.06 18.74 -14.05
C HIS A 5 12.79 17.97 -13.65
N ARG A 6 11.74 17.98 -14.48
CA ARG A 6 10.41 17.44 -14.19
C ARG A 6 10.27 15.95 -14.50
N ASP A 7 11.09 15.40 -15.40
CA ASP A 7 10.97 14.00 -15.84
C ASP A 7 11.77 13.01 -15.01
N ALA A 8 12.75 13.47 -14.22
CA ALA A 8 13.62 12.61 -13.43
C ALA A 8 12.93 11.91 -12.23
N TRP A 9 11.77 12.42 -11.79
CA TRP A 9 11.02 11.87 -10.66
C TRP A 9 10.10 10.70 -11.03
N ASN A 10 9.70 10.56 -12.29
CA ASN A 10 8.58 9.67 -12.65
C ASN A 10 9.01 8.28 -13.13
N GLN A 11 10.28 8.10 -13.50
CA GLN A 11 10.77 6.85 -14.09
C GLN A 11 11.57 5.96 -13.12
N SER A 12 11.82 6.42 -11.88
CA SER A 12 12.69 5.72 -10.91
C SER A 12 12.02 5.34 -9.59
N ILE A 13 10.82 5.83 -9.30
CA ILE A 13 10.13 5.50 -8.04
C ILE A 13 9.45 4.13 -8.20
N ARG A 14 9.95 3.16 -7.43
CA ARG A 14 9.28 1.88 -7.18
C ARG A 14 8.73 1.92 -5.77
N TYR A 15 7.49 1.48 -5.60
CA TYR A 15 6.87 1.33 -4.29
C TYR A 15 7.02 -0.10 -3.78
N ASP A 16 7.23 -0.24 -2.48
CA ASP A 16 7.33 -1.55 -1.85
C ASP A 16 5.96 -1.95 -1.29
N ALA A 17 5.35 -2.97 -1.90
CA ALA A 17 4.00 -3.43 -1.59
C ALA A 17 4.02 -4.83 -0.95
N LEU A 18 3.41 -4.95 0.21
CA LEU A 18 3.36 -6.19 0.97
C LEU A 18 1.94 -6.72 1.11
N LEU A 19 1.78 -8.02 0.87
CA LEU A 19 0.50 -8.71 0.87
C LEU A 19 0.31 -9.50 2.17
N PHE A 20 -0.70 -9.14 2.96
CA PHE A 20 -0.93 -9.77 4.25
C PHE A 20 -1.55 -11.16 4.15
N ALA A 21 -1.06 -12.04 5.01
CA ALA A 21 -1.79 -13.22 5.45
C ALA A 21 -1.44 -13.54 6.91
N ALA A 22 -2.18 -14.47 7.50
CA ALA A 22 -1.89 -14.93 8.87
C ALA A 22 -0.59 -15.74 8.98
N VAL A 23 -0.03 -16.20 7.85
CA VAL A 23 1.16 -17.05 7.77
C VAL A 23 2.01 -16.66 6.56
N GLU A 24 3.29 -17.02 6.59
CA GLU A 24 4.25 -16.70 5.53
C GLU A 24 4.29 -17.76 4.41
N THR A 25 3.71 -18.93 4.66
CA THR A 25 3.72 -20.05 3.72
C THR A 25 2.43 -20.10 2.91
N VAL A 26 2.57 -20.36 1.62
CA VAL A 26 1.44 -20.62 0.71
C VAL A 26 0.72 -21.89 1.13
N LYS A 27 -0.56 -21.76 1.48
CA LYS A 27 -1.43 -22.86 1.96
C LYS A 27 -2.71 -22.90 1.13
N PRO A 28 -2.99 -23.99 0.39
CA PRO A 28 -4.21 -24.13 -0.42
C PRO A 28 -5.51 -23.93 0.36
N GLU A 29 -5.53 -24.31 1.63
CA GLU A 29 -6.67 -24.14 2.53
C GLU A 29 -6.89 -22.69 3.01
N MET A 30 -5.96 -21.78 2.71
CA MET A 30 -6.02 -20.36 3.09
C MET A 30 -5.93 -19.49 1.82
N PRO A 31 -7.05 -19.17 1.17
CA PRO A 31 -7.09 -18.50 -0.14
C PRO A 31 -6.24 -17.24 -0.25
N VAL A 32 -6.20 -16.41 0.80
CA VAL A 32 -5.38 -15.19 0.81
C VAL A 32 -3.89 -15.47 0.56
N THR A 33 -3.37 -16.61 1.00
CA THR A 33 -1.96 -16.98 0.75
C THR A 33 -1.73 -17.37 -0.71
N ILE A 34 -2.75 -17.91 -1.39
CA ILE A 34 -2.72 -18.20 -2.81
C ILE A 34 -2.81 -16.90 -3.63
N ASP A 35 -3.74 -16.02 -3.27
CA ASP A 35 -3.92 -14.73 -3.92
C ASP A 35 -2.65 -13.87 -3.80
N ALA A 36 -2.03 -13.86 -2.62
CA ALA A 36 -0.75 -13.19 -2.40
C ALA A 36 0.35 -13.74 -3.30
N ALA A 37 0.52 -15.07 -3.33
CA ALA A 37 1.51 -15.71 -4.20
C ALA A 37 1.27 -15.44 -5.69
N ALA A 38 0.00 -15.40 -6.11
CA ALA A 38 -0.37 -15.08 -7.48
C ALA A 38 0.01 -13.65 -7.85
N LEU A 39 -0.30 -12.67 -6.98
CA LEU A 39 0.07 -11.26 -7.18
C LEU A 39 1.60 -11.06 -7.21
N CYS A 40 2.36 -11.71 -6.32
CA CYS A 40 3.82 -11.71 -6.37
C CYS A 40 4.31 -12.24 -7.73
N LYS A 41 3.71 -13.35 -8.21
CA LYS A 41 4.12 -13.91 -9.51
C LYS A 41 3.76 -13.03 -10.71
N MET A 42 2.65 -12.29 -10.61
CA MET A 42 2.27 -11.31 -11.62
C MET A 42 3.28 -10.15 -11.66
N ALA A 43 3.76 -9.69 -10.51
CA ALA A 43 4.83 -8.68 -10.41
C ALA A 43 6.16 -9.19 -10.99
N ASP A 44 6.59 -10.40 -10.63
CA ASP A 44 7.79 -11.04 -11.22
C ASP A 44 7.75 -11.10 -12.76
N ARG A 45 6.55 -11.31 -13.30
CA ARG A 45 6.30 -11.42 -14.74
C ARG A 45 6.07 -10.06 -15.42
N GLY A 46 6.16 -8.95 -14.68
CA GLY A 46 5.94 -7.60 -15.19
C GLY A 46 4.48 -7.30 -15.57
N GLN A 47 3.53 -8.11 -15.12
CA GLN A 47 2.09 -7.86 -15.29
C GLN A 47 1.59 -6.79 -14.29
N LEU A 48 2.22 -6.74 -13.12
CA LEU A 48 2.14 -5.60 -12.20
C LEU A 48 3.45 -4.81 -12.32
N GLN A 49 3.33 -3.49 -12.48
CA GLN A 49 4.46 -2.60 -12.73
C GLN A 49 4.44 -1.44 -11.74
N GLY A 50 5.60 -0.81 -11.51
CA GLY A 50 5.72 0.33 -10.59
C GLY A 50 5.83 -0.04 -9.11
N CYS A 51 5.84 -1.34 -8.78
CA CYS A 51 6.05 -1.81 -7.41
C CYS A 51 6.93 -3.07 -7.34
N LEU A 52 7.66 -3.20 -6.24
CA LEU A 52 8.15 -4.48 -5.74
C LEU A 52 7.03 -5.07 -4.88
N VAL A 53 6.72 -6.34 -5.09
CA VAL A 53 5.61 -7.01 -4.40
C VAL A 53 6.13 -8.24 -3.70
N ASP A 54 5.80 -8.40 -2.42
CA ASP A 54 6.10 -9.62 -1.67
C ASP A 54 4.97 -10.02 -0.72
N GLY A 55 4.93 -11.30 -0.38
CA GLY A 55 3.89 -11.94 0.40
C GLY A 55 3.64 -13.39 -0.03
N PRO A 56 2.82 -14.14 0.72
CA PRO A 56 2.09 -13.72 1.92
C PRO A 56 3.02 -13.49 3.12
N LEU A 57 2.78 -12.45 3.91
CA LEU A 57 3.54 -12.18 5.14
C LEU A 57 2.61 -11.78 6.29
N ALA A 58 2.96 -12.21 7.51
CA ALA A 58 2.31 -11.76 8.73
C ALA A 58 2.69 -10.30 9.07
N PHE A 59 1.83 -9.64 9.87
CA PHE A 59 1.94 -8.22 10.19
C PHE A 59 3.27 -7.82 10.84
N ASP A 60 3.76 -8.65 11.76
CA ASP A 60 5.04 -8.41 12.46
C ASP A 60 6.22 -8.36 11.50
N ASN A 61 6.29 -9.27 10.54
CA ASN A 61 7.35 -9.30 9.53
C ASN A 61 7.24 -8.15 8.54
N ALA A 62 6.02 -7.68 8.29
CA ALA A 62 5.80 -6.56 7.40
C ALA A 62 6.34 -5.26 7.98
N ILE A 63 6.17 -5.02 9.27
CA ILE A 63 6.51 -3.73 9.91
C ILE A 63 7.78 -3.78 10.76
N SER A 64 8.46 -4.93 10.85
CA SER A 64 9.71 -5.08 11.60
C SER A 64 10.73 -5.91 10.83
N ARG A 65 11.79 -5.24 10.39
CA ARG A 65 12.95 -5.89 9.76
C ARG A 65 13.62 -6.92 10.66
N GLU A 66 13.60 -6.70 11.98
CA GLU A 66 14.14 -7.66 12.94
C GLU A 66 13.27 -8.92 13.04
N ALA A 67 11.94 -8.78 13.07
CA ALA A 67 11.04 -9.93 13.06
C ALA A 67 11.22 -10.78 11.79
N ALA A 68 11.31 -10.12 10.63
CA ALA A 68 11.61 -10.77 9.35
C ALA A 68 12.95 -11.52 9.39
N ARG A 69 14.01 -10.91 9.95
CA ARG A 69 15.33 -11.52 10.09
C ARG A 69 15.30 -12.75 11.01
N ILE A 70 14.62 -12.67 12.15
CA ILE A 70 14.48 -13.79 13.11
C ILE A 70 13.80 -14.99 12.45
N LYS A 71 12.79 -14.75 11.61
CA LYS A 71 12.09 -15.80 10.85
C LYS A 71 12.81 -16.23 9.56
N GLY A 72 13.98 -15.67 9.26
CA GLY A 72 14.77 -16.03 8.07
C GLY A 72 14.14 -15.59 6.75
N ILE A 73 13.32 -14.55 6.76
CA ILE A 73 12.62 -14.04 5.58
C ILE A 73 13.58 -13.19 4.76
N VAL A 74 13.81 -13.59 3.51
CA VAL A 74 14.64 -12.84 2.55
C VAL A 74 13.70 -12.08 1.63
N SER A 75 13.60 -10.78 1.84
CA SER A 75 12.68 -9.89 1.14
C SER A 75 13.22 -8.47 1.13
N GLU A 76 13.08 -7.78 -0.01
CA GLU A 76 13.38 -6.35 -0.12
C GLU A 76 12.26 -5.49 0.51
N VAL A 77 11.04 -6.02 0.54
CA VAL A 77 9.82 -5.34 1.00
C VAL A 77 9.59 -5.52 2.50
N ALA A 78 9.94 -6.69 3.06
CA ALA A 78 9.63 -7.01 4.45
C ALA A 78 10.33 -6.07 5.45
N GLY A 79 9.56 -5.58 6.41
CA GLY A 79 10.01 -4.75 7.51
C GLY A 79 9.83 -3.25 7.30
N ASP A 80 9.62 -2.79 6.06
CA ASP A 80 9.45 -1.37 5.72
C ASP A 80 8.67 -1.12 4.40
N PRO A 81 7.45 -1.67 4.24
CA PRO A 81 6.66 -1.47 3.03
C PRO A 81 5.99 -0.09 2.97
N ASP A 82 5.90 0.47 1.77
CA ASP A 82 5.08 1.66 1.48
C ASP A 82 3.58 1.34 1.47
N ILE A 83 3.22 0.15 1.00
CA ILE A 83 1.83 -0.28 0.78
C ILE A 83 1.59 -1.61 1.49
N LEU A 84 0.53 -1.66 2.30
CA LEU A 84 0.03 -2.88 2.92
C LEU A 84 -1.30 -3.28 2.28
N LEU A 85 -1.33 -4.40 1.55
CA LEU A 85 -2.57 -4.97 1.03
C LEU A 85 -3.15 -5.97 2.04
N VAL A 86 -4.32 -5.63 2.57
CA VAL A 86 -5.04 -6.46 3.55
C VAL A 86 -5.86 -7.57 2.88
N PRO A 87 -6.19 -8.67 3.61
CA PRO A 87 -6.98 -9.78 3.06
C PRO A 87 -8.41 -9.39 2.69
N ASP A 88 -9.05 -8.56 3.51
CA ASP A 88 -10.45 -8.19 3.42
C ASP A 88 -10.73 -6.83 4.08
N VAL A 89 -11.98 -6.38 3.99
CA VAL A 89 -12.40 -5.07 4.48
C VAL A 89 -12.42 -5.02 6.01
N GLU A 90 -12.73 -6.12 6.68
CA GLU A 90 -12.73 -6.25 8.13
C GLU A 90 -11.32 -6.05 8.69
N ALA A 91 -10.32 -6.77 8.15
CA ALA A 91 -8.92 -6.65 8.52
C ALA A 91 -8.38 -5.24 8.24
N GLY A 92 -8.69 -4.67 7.07
CA GLY A 92 -8.30 -3.29 6.72
C GLY A 92 -8.87 -2.25 7.68
N ASN A 93 -10.16 -2.35 7.99
CA ASN A 93 -10.83 -1.42 8.90
C ASN A 93 -10.31 -1.57 10.34
N MET A 94 -10.05 -2.80 10.80
CA MET A 94 -9.43 -3.04 12.12
C MET A 94 -8.04 -2.41 12.19
N LEU A 95 -7.18 -2.67 11.20
CA LEU A 95 -5.83 -2.14 11.15
C LEU A 95 -5.82 -0.61 11.15
N ALA A 96 -6.59 0.02 10.26
CA ALA A 96 -6.67 1.48 10.17
C ALA A 96 -7.16 2.11 11.49
N LYS A 97 -8.15 1.49 12.15
CA LYS A 97 -8.64 1.95 13.46
C LYS A 97 -7.63 1.75 14.57
N GLN A 98 -6.89 0.64 14.59
CA GLN A 98 -5.84 0.44 15.59
C GLN A 98 -4.74 1.50 15.46
N MET A 99 -4.29 1.80 14.24
CA MET A 99 -3.29 2.85 14.00
C MET A 99 -3.81 4.22 14.45
N THR A 100 -5.04 4.58 14.08
CA THR A 100 -5.58 5.91 14.43
C THR A 100 -5.92 6.07 15.91
N PHE A 101 -6.54 5.07 16.53
CA PHE A 101 -7.03 5.17 17.91
C PHE A 101 -6.01 4.75 18.97
N LEU A 102 -5.12 3.80 18.66
CA LEU A 102 -4.16 3.27 19.64
C LEU A 102 -2.76 3.86 19.45
N SER A 103 -2.30 4.02 18.21
CA SER A 103 -0.97 4.58 17.94
C SER A 103 -0.96 6.10 17.74
N GLY A 104 -2.13 6.73 17.67
CA GLY A 104 -2.27 8.17 17.42
C GLY A 104 -1.85 8.59 16.01
N ALA A 105 -1.84 7.65 15.06
CA ALA A 105 -1.49 7.96 13.67
C ALA A 105 -2.52 8.91 13.05
N GLU A 106 -2.04 9.83 12.21
CA GLU A 106 -2.91 10.64 11.36
C GLU A 106 -3.36 9.81 10.15
N ALA A 107 -4.62 9.98 9.76
CA ALA A 107 -5.18 9.28 8.62
C ALA A 107 -5.67 10.24 7.53
N ALA A 108 -5.56 9.78 6.29
CA ALA A 108 -6.17 10.36 5.11
C ALA A 108 -6.68 9.20 4.25
N ALA A 109 -7.83 9.37 3.61
CA ALA A 109 -8.41 8.32 2.77
C ALA A 109 -9.06 8.91 1.52
N THR A 110 -8.92 8.19 0.41
CA THR A 110 -9.65 8.46 -0.83
C THR A 110 -9.94 7.14 -1.55
N VAL A 111 -11.08 7.09 -2.25
CA VAL A 111 -11.45 5.98 -3.11
C VAL A 111 -10.84 6.20 -4.50
N LEU A 112 -10.13 5.19 -4.98
CA LEU A 112 -9.50 5.13 -6.29
C LEU A 112 -10.30 4.25 -7.25
N GLY A 113 -9.96 4.29 -8.55
CA GLY A 113 -10.62 3.50 -9.60
C GLY A 113 -11.73 4.23 -10.38
N ALA A 114 -12.36 5.25 -9.78
CA ALA A 114 -13.26 6.15 -10.50
C ALA A 114 -12.51 7.15 -11.39
N ARG A 115 -13.23 7.94 -12.21
CA ARG A 115 -12.65 9.00 -13.07
C ARG A 115 -11.99 10.14 -12.28
N CYS A 116 -12.44 10.39 -11.06
CA CYS A 116 -11.85 11.36 -10.14
C CYS A 116 -11.73 10.74 -8.74
N PRO A 117 -10.84 11.26 -7.87
CA PRO A 117 -10.77 10.83 -6.47
C PRO A 117 -12.06 11.17 -5.72
N ILE A 118 -12.54 10.26 -4.88
CA ILE A 118 -13.74 10.45 -4.06
C ILE A 118 -13.33 10.37 -2.59
N ILE A 119 -13.84 11.27 -1.75
CA ILE A 119 -13.60 11.25 -0.30
C ILE A 119 -14.87 10.76 0.39
N LEU A 120 -14.74 9.70 1.20
CA LEU A 120 -15.82 9.13 1.99
C LEU A 120 -15.46 9.21 3.48
N PRO A 121 -15.80 10.33 4.16
CA PRO A 121 -15.45 10.49 5.56
C PRO A 121 -16.26 9.55 6.45
N SER A 122 -15.65 9.00 7.50
CA SER A 122 -16.36 8.37 8.60
C SER A 122 -17.00 9.43 9.50
N ARG A 123 -18.12 9.06 10.14
CA ARG A 123 -18.77 9.89 11.16
C ARG A 123 -17.82 10.24 12.31
N SER A 124 -16.87 9.35 12.61
CA SER A 124 -15.88 9.54 13.67
C SER A 124 -14.66 10.37 13.24
N ASP A 125 -14.56 10.79 11.97
CA ASP A 125 -13.37 11.48 11.48
C ASP A 125 -13.27 12.90 12.04
N THR A 126 -12.06 13.23 12.49
CA THR A 126 -11.70 14.58 12.94
C THR A 126 -11.66 15.56 11.77
N LEU A 127 -11.73 16.86 12.06
CA LEU A 127 -11.51 17.90 11.04
C LEU A 127 -10.17 17.71 10.32
N ARG A 128 -9.13 17.34 11.06
CA ARG A 128 -7.79 17.12 10.51
C ARG A 128 -7.76 15.96 9.52
N THR A 129 -8.35 14.81 9.86
CA THR A 129 -8.49 13.64 8.96
C THR A 129 -9.21 14.02 7.66
N ARG A 130 -10.26 14.83 7.74
CA ARG A 130 -11.00 15.31 6.56
C ARG A 130 -10.16 16.23 5.69
N LEU A 131 -9.41 17.17 6.30
CA LEU A 131 -8.51 18.06 5.56
C LEU A 131 -7.36 17.31 4.89
N LEU A 132 -6.75 16.35 5.59
CA LEU A 132 -5.69 15.50 5.02
C LEU A 132 -6.24 14.65 3.85
N SER A 133 -7.47 14.14 3.97
CA SER A 133 -8.15 13.45 2.87
C SER A 133 -8.38 14.35 1.66
N CYS A 134 -8.73 15.62 1.87
CA CYS A 134 -8.82 16.61 0.78
C CYS A 134 -7.45 16.85 0.11
N ALA A 135 -6.40 17.04 0.91
CA ALA A 135 -5.05 17.22 0.38
C ALA A 135 -4.58 16.00 -0.42
N LEU A 136 -4.85 14.79 0.08
CA LEU A 136 -4.58 13.54 -0.62
C LEU A 136 -5.32 13.49 -1.97
N ALA A 137 -6.62 13.78 -1.99
CA ALA A 137 -7.42 13.78 -3.20
C ALA A 137 -6.90 14.77 -4.26
N VAL A 138 -6.49 15.98 -3.86
CA VAL A 138 -5.88 16.97 -4.76
C VAL A 138 -4.57 16.44 -5.35
N ASN A 139 -3.70 15.84 -4.54
CA ASN A 139 -2.45 15.27 -5.00
C ASN A 139 -2.66 14.10 -5.98
N VAL A 140 -3.62 13.22 -5.69
CA VAL A 140 -3.99 12.11 -6.58
C VAL A 140 -4.54 12.66 -7.91
N ALA A 141 -5.42 13.67 -7.88
CA ALA A 141 -5.96 14.28 -9.09
C ALA A 141 -4.85 14.91 -9.96
N ALA A 142 -3.93 15.65 -9.33
CA ALA A 142 -2.79 16.25 -10.01
C ALA A 142 -1.82 15.21 -10.59
N ALA A 143 -1.58 14.10 -9.89
CA ALA A 143 -0.75 13.00 -10.39
C ALA A 143 -1.38 12.33 -11.62
N ARG A 144 -2.69 12.06 -11.60
CA ARG A 144 -3.41 11.48 -12.75
C ARG A 144 -3.40 12.41 -13.96
N GLY A 145 -3.56 13.71 -13.74
CA GLY A 145 -3.48 14.71 -14.82
C GLY A 145 -2.11 14.72 -15.51
N ARG A 146 -1.02 14.51 -14.75
CA ARG A 146 0.33 14.38 -15.30
C ARG A 146 0.50 13.09 -16.12
N LEU A 147 0.03 11.96 -15.60
CA LEU A 147 0.09 10.67 -16.31
C LEU A 147 -0.75 10.64 -17.59
N ALA A 148 -1.88 11.37 -17.63
CA ALA A 148 -2.69 11.47 -18.84
C ALA A 148 -2.08 12.38 -19.92
N ALA A 149 -1.10 13.21 -19.54
CA ALA A 149 -0.43 14.16 -20.43
C ALA A 149 0.94 13.66 -20.96
N SER A 150 1.45 12.56 -20.40
CA SER A 150 2.68 11.86 -20.82
C SER A 150 2.37 10.69 -21.75
#